data_AF-A0A3M7RG20-F1
#
_entry.id   AF-A0A3M7RG20-F1
#
_cell.length_a   1.000
_cell.length_b   1.000
_cell.length_c   1.000
_cell.angle_alpha   90.00
_cell.angle_beta   90.00
_cell.angle_gamma   90.00
#
_symmetry.space_group_name_H-M   'P 1'
#
loop_
_entity.id
_entity.type
_entity.pdbx_description
1 polymer ?
#
loop_
_entity_poly.entity_id
_entity_poly.type
_entity_poly.pdbx_seq_one_letter_code
_entity_poly.pdbx_strand_id
1 'polypeptide(L)'
;MEIDGLEDLNKLAEPVKKIEEKWKLVPAYLKVKGLIKQHLDSFNYFTNIEIKNIVKANEKITCQADPNFYIKYLNINVGFPDVEEGFGVSKPITPQECRLRDLTYSAKIIVDIEYTRGSQRVIRNNLVIGRLPIMLRSNRCNLYDKSEPELAKMNECPLDPGGYFITRGTEKVILIQEQLSKNRMLVETDKNGLMTCHVTSSTHATKTKTIICEKHGKYYLKHNSLSEDIPLVIVFKALGITSDQEIIQLVGLEEYVVEALTPCIYEAHS
;
A
#
# COMPACT_ATOMS: atom_id res chain seq x y z
N MET A 1 50.55 -15.86 34.75
CA MET A 1 49.35 -16.11 33.92
C MET A 1 49.28 -14.96 32.93
N GLU A 2 49.98 -15.13 31.81
CA GLU A 2 49.90 -14.21 30.67
C GLU A 2 48.54 -14.37 29.99
N ILE A 3 48.07 -13.26 29.43
CA ILE A 3 46.70 -13.07 29.00
C ILE A 3 46.59 -13.60 27.57
N ASP A 4 46.00 -14.80 27.43
CA ASP A 4 45.75 -15.56 26.19
C ASP A 4 44.68 -14.90 25.27
N GLY A 5 44.67 -13.57 25.16
CA GLY A 5 43.64 -12.79 24.45
C GLY A 5 44.13 -11.89 23.32
N LEU A 6 45.44 -11.83 23.06
CA LEU A 6 46.00 -10.95 22.02
C LEU A 6 45.99 -11.55 20.60
N GLU A 7 45.91 -12.88 20.44
CA GLU A 7 45.95 -13.53 19.12
C GLU A 7 44.67 -13.33 18.28
N ASP A 8 43.53 -13.07 18.92
CA ASP A 8 42.25 -12.93 18.21
C ASP A 8 42.03 -11.54 17.58
N LEU A 9 42.70 -10.49 18.08
CA LEU A 9 42.64 -9.15 17.50
C LEU A 9 43.35 -9.07 16.15
N ASN A 10 44.43 -9.84 15.96
CA ASN A 10 45.16 -9.91 14.69
C ASN A 10 44.39 -10.67 13.62
N LYS A 11 43.62 -11.71 13.97
CA LYS A 11 42.72 -12.44 13.04
C LYS A 11 41.55 -11.58 12.56
N LEU A 12 41.01 -10.71 13.43
CA LEU A 12 39.95 -9.76 13.07
C LEU A 12 40.43 -8.63 12.15
N ALA A 13 41.74 -8.35 12.15
CA ALA A 13 42.38 -7.36 11.28
C ALA A 13 42.81 -7.94 9.92
N GLU A 14 42.66 -9.25 9.68
CA GLU A 14 42.97 -9.86 8.39
C GLU A 14 42.00 -9.37 7.29
N PRO A 15 42.50 -9.10 6.08
CA PRO A 15 41.65 -8.68 4.98
C PRO A 15 40.66 -9.80 4.63
N VAL A 16 39.37 -9.44 4.55
CA VAL A 16 38.29 -10.36 4.15
C VAL A 16 38.65 -11.05 2.83
N LYS A 17 38.63 -12.38 2.82
CA LYS A 17 38.93 -13.20 1.63
C LYS A 17 38.05 -12.77 0.45
N LYS A 18 38.68 -12.50 -0.71
CA LYS A 18 37.96 -12.17 -1.94
C LYS A 18 37.23 -13.40 -2.46
N ILE A 19 35.91 -13.30 -2.60
CA ILE A 19 35.09 -14.31 -3.28
C ILE A 19 35.03 -13.93 -4.77
N GLU A 20 35.86 -14.57 -5.58
CA GLU A 20 35.98 -14.27 -7.02
C GLU A 20 34.67 -14.44 -7.79
N GLU A 21 33.82 -15.38 -7.36
CA GLU A 21 32.59 -15.75 -8.08
C GLU A 21 31.32 -15.02 -7.61
N LYS A 22 31.44 -14.00 -6.75
CA LYS A 22 30.27 -13.24 -6.22
C LYS A 22 29.36 -12.72 -7.33
N TRP A 23 29.92 -12.37 -8.49
CA TRP A 23 29.18 -11.84 -9.63
C TRP A 23 28.14 -12.83 -10.19
N LYS A 24 28.35 -14.15 -10.06
CA LYS A 24 27.41 -15.18 -10.54
C LYS A 24 26.05 -15.14 -9.83
N LEU A 25 26.00 -14.57 -8.62
CA LEU A 25 24.76 -14.39 -7.86
C LEU A 25 23.78 -13.45 -8.54
N VAL A 26 24.28 -12.43 -9.26
CA VAL A 26 23.41 -11.42 -9.90
C VAL A 26 22.61 -12.04 -11.06
N PRO A 27 23.23 -12.73 -12.05
CA PRO A 27 22.48 -13.44 -13.08
C PRO A 27 21.53 -14.50 -12.51
N ALA A 28 21.94 -15.25 -11.49
CA ALA A 28 21.09 -16.24 -10.84
C ALA A 28 19.86 -15.60 -10.18
N TYR A 29 20.06 -14.48 -9.47
CA TYR A 29 18.99 -13.70 -8.87
C TYR A 29 18.04 -13.12 -9.93
N LEU A 30 18.57 -12.52 -11.00
CA LEU A 30 17.79 -11.94 -12.08
C LEU A 30 16.98 -12.98 -12.86
N LYS A 31 17.48 -14.22 -13.00
CA LYS A 31 16.69 -15.31 -13.61
C LYS A 31 15.45 -15.67 -12.80
N VAL A 32 15.52 -15.60 -11.47
CA VAL A 32 14.40 -16.00 -10.58
C VAL A 32 13.47 -14.82 -10.28
N LYS A 33 14.05 -13.64 -10.00
CA LYS A 33 13.33 -12.46 -9.58
C LYS A 33 13.05 -11.49 -10.72
N GLY A 34 13.78 -11.50 -11.84
CA GLY A 34 13.59 -10.52 -12.91
C GLY A 34 13.79 -9.07 -12.46
N LEU A 35 13.77 -8.14 -13.42
CA LEU A 35 13.86 -6.70 -13.14
C LEU A 35 12.49 -6.06 -12.87
N ILE A 36 11.43 -6.59 -13.48
CA ILE A 36 10.07 -6.00 -13.49
C ILE A 36 9.11 -6.68 -12.51
N LYS A 37 9.55 -7.74 -11.85
CA LYS A 37 8.69 -8.58 -11.01
C LYS A 37 8.02 -7.83 -9.86
N GLN A 38 8.59 -6.72 -9.38
CA GLN A 38 7.93 -5.87 -8.38
C GLN A 38 6.56 -5.36 -8.85
N HIS A 39 6.46 -4.92 -10.11
CA HIS A 39 5.19 -4.49 -10.71
C HIS A 39 4.23 -5.67 -10.88
N LEU A 40 4.73 -6.79 -11.41
CA LEU A 40 3.92 -7.98 -11.68
C LEU A 40 3.36 -8.60 -10.39
N ASP A 41 4.21 -8.80 -9.38
CA ASP A 41 3.82 -9.39 -8.10
C ASP A 41 2.79 -8.50 -7.39
N SER A 42 2.98 -7.18 -7.39
CA SER A 42 2.01 -6.22 -6.85
C SER A 42 0.66 -6.28 -7.56
N PHE A 43 0.65 -6.31 -8.89
CA PHE A 43 -0.58 -6.40 -9.68
C PHE A 43 -1.28 -7.76 -9.52
N ASN A 44 -0.52 -8.86 -9.47
CA ASN A 44 -1.05 -10.20 -9.22
C ASN A 44 -1.66 -10.29 -7.81
N TYR A 45 -1.01 -9.70 -6.79
CA TYR A 45 -1.56 -9.62 -5.45
C TYR A 45 -2.86 -8.81 -5.42
N PHE A 46 -2.90 -7.68 -6.12
CA PHE A 46 -4.09 -6.84 -6.24
C PHE A 46 -5.29 -7.61 -6.83
N THR A 47 -5.09 -8.25 -7.99
CA THR A 47 -6.17 -8.95 -8.72
C THR A 47 -6.65 -10.23 -8.03
N ASN A 48 -5.80 -10.91 -7.26
CA ASN A 48 -6.16 -12.18 -6.62
C ASN A 48 -6.70 -12.01 -5.20
N ILE A 49 -6.16 -11.05 -4.43
CA ILE A 49 -6.39 -10.94 -2.97
C ILE A 49 -7.04 -9.59 -2.64
N GLU A 50 -6.39 -8.46 -2.92
CA GLU A 50 -6.88 -7.15 -2.46
C GLU A 50 -8.26 -6.79 -3.00
N ILE A 51 -8.54 -7.09 -4.27
CA ILE A 51 -9.86 -6.79 -4.85
C ILE A 51 -10.99 -7.49 -4.08
N LYS A 52 -10.73 -8.68 -3.53
CA LYS A 52 -11.68 -9.42 -2.69
C LYS A 52 -11.81 -8.79 -1.31
N ASN A 53 -10.70 -8.33 -0.72
CA ASN A 53 -10.71 -7.61 0.55
C ASN A 53 -11.51 -6.29 0.45
N ILE A 54 -11.35 -5.55 -0.65
CA ILE A 54 -12.08 -4.30 -0.91
C ILE A 54 -13.58 -4.55 -0.99
N VAL A 55 -14.00 -5.59 -1.73
CA VAL A 55 -15.43 -5.96 -1.85
C VAL A 55 -15.98 -6.45 -0.52
N LYS A 56 -15.20 -7.23 0.25
CA LYS A 56 -15.61 -7.71 1.58
C LYS A 56 -15.83 -6.54 2.56
N ALA A 57 -15.00 -5.50 2.50
CA ALA A 57 -15.17 -4.30 3.32
C ALA A 57 -16.45 -3.51 2.98
N ASN A 58 -16.94 -3.62 1.74
CA ASN A 58 -18.13 -2.93 1.25
C ASN A 58 -19.22 -3.94 0.84
N GLU A 59 -19.35 -5.04 1.59
CA GLU A 59 -20.12 -6.20 1.14
C GLU A 59 -21.61 -5.93 0.93
N LYS A 60 -22.21 -5.01 1.69
CA LYS A 60 -23.65 -4.77 1.71
C LYS A 60 -23.96 -3.30 1.45
N ILE A 61 -24.74 -3.06 0.40
CA ILE A 61 -25.32 -1.76 0.07
C ILE A 61 -26.79 -1.79 0.48
N THR A 62 -27.22 -0.78 1.23
CA THR A 62 -28.61 -0.62 1.67
C THR A 62 -29.22 0.64 1.08
N CYS A 63 -30.53 0.62 0.83
CA CYS A 63 -31.26 1.79 0.37
C CYS A 63 -31.84 2.56 1.57
N GLN A 64 -31.68 3.88 1.60
CA GLN A 64 -32.31 4.71 2.64
C GLN A 64 -33.83 4.84 2.47
N ALA A 65 -34.33 4.77 1.23
CA ALA A 65 -35.75 4.92 0.93
C ALA A 65 -36.56 3.63 1.15
N ASP A 66 -35.94 2.47 0.93
CA ASP A 66 -36.55 1.15 1.19
C ASP A 66 -35.61 0.30 2.07
N PRO A 67 -35.89 0.23 3.39
CA PRO A 67 -35.09 -0.56 4.33
C PRO A 67 -35.05 -2.07 4.02
N ASN A 68 -36.03 -2.57 3.25
CA ASN A 68 -36.09 -3.98 2.88
C ASN A 68 -35.24 -4.31 1.65
N PHE A 69 -34.78 -3.29 0.91
CA PHE A 69 -33.94 -3.48 -0.27
C PHE A 69 -32.44 -3.43 0.09
N TYR A 70 -31.74 -4.55 -0.13
CA TYR A 70 -30.28 -4.59 -0.09
C TYR A 70 -29.68 -5.29 -1.31
N ILE A 71 -28.44 -4.92 -1.61
CA ILE A 71 -27.55 -5.65 -2.51
C ILE A 71 -26.33 -6.09 -1.70
N LYS A 72 -26.00 -7.36 -1.77
CA LYS A 72 -24.84 -7.96 -1.13
C LYS A 72 -23.92 -8.58 -2.17
N TYR A 73 -22.63 -8.26 -2.14
CA TYR A 73 -21.62 -8.93 -2.96
C TYR A 73 -21.20 -10.24 -2.28
N LEU A 74 -21.26 -11.33 -3.02
CA LEU A 74 -20.83 -12.66 -2.56
C LEU A 74 -19.39 -12.96 -2.98
N ASN A 75 -19.03 -12.60 -4.22
CA ASN A 75 -17.72 -12.86 -4.77
C ASN A 75 -17.36 -11.85 -5.88
N ILE A 76 -16.07 -11.71 -6.14
CA ILE A 76 -15.51 -10.91 -7.23
C ILE A 76 -14.33 -11.62 -7.87
N ASN A 77 -14.31 -11.62 -9.20
CA ASN A 77 -13.23 -12.19 -10.01
C ASN A 77 -12.91 -11.28 -11.19
N VAL A 78 -11.63 -11.25 -11.56
CA VAL A 78 -11.17 -10.59 -12.80
C VAL A 78 -11.01 -11.68 -13.87
N GLY A 79 -11.70 -11.50 -14.99
CA GLY A 79 -11.61 -12.40 -16.15
C GLY A 79 -10.28 -12.27 -16.91
N PHE A 80 -10.28 -12.77 -18.14
CA PHE A 80 -9.18 -12.58 -19.08
C PHE A 80 -9.50 -11.49 -20.11
N PRO A 81 -8.48 -10.87 -20.73
CA PRO A 81 -8.67 -9.86 -21.75
C PRO A 81 -9.46 -10.36 -22.96
N ASP A 82 -10.57 -9.69 -23.23
CA ASP A 82 -11.48 -9.95 -24.33
C ASP A 82 -11.89 -8.65 -25.05
N VAL A 83 -12.36 -8.76 -26.28
CA VAL A 83 -12.98 -7.67 -27.04
C VAL A 83 -14.36 -8.14 -27.53
N GLU A 84 -15.35 -7.24 -27.51
CA GLU A 84 -16.68 -7.51 -28.05
C GLU A 84 -16.73 -7.06 -29.51
N GLU A 85 -16.83 -8.02 -30.42
CA GLU A 85 -16.84 -7.78 -31.88
C GLU A 85 -18.27 -7.77 -32.44
N GLY A 86 -19.12 -6.92 -31.89
CA GLY A 86 -20.54 -6.83 -32.29
C GLY A 86 -21.35 -8.10 -32.00
N PHE A 87 -22.68 -7.99 -32.09
CA PHE A 87 -23.62 -9.12 -31.90
C PHE A 87 -23.46 -9.93 -30.59
N GLY A 88 -22.85 -9.34 -29.56
CA GLY A 88 -22.66 -9.98 -28.25
C GLY A 88 -21.60 -11.07 -28.19
N VAL A 89 -20.76 -11.24 -29.23
CA VAL A 89 -19.70 -12.24 -29.25
C VAL A 89 -18.39 -11.63 -28.72
N SER A 90 -17.88 -12.17 -27.62
CA SER A 90 -16.57 -11.82 -27.06
C SER A 90 -15.49 -12.76 -27.58
N LYS A 91 -14.35 -12.21 -28.01
CA LYS A 91 -13.16 -12.99 -28.38
C LYS A 91 -11.96 -12.60 -27.51
N PRO A 92 -11.05 -13.54 -27.20
CA PRO A 92 -9.79 -13.20 -26.56
C PRO A 92 -8.98 -12.28 -27.48
N ILE A 93 -8.38 -11.24 -26.91
CA ILE A 93 -7.59 -10.24 -27.65
C ILE A 93 -6.11 -10.33 -27.27
N THR A 94 -5.20 -10.13 -28.22
CA THR A 94 -3.76 -10.04 -27.91
C THR A 94 -3.35 -8.60 -27.63
N PRO A 95 -2.23 -8.37 -26.91
CA PRO A 95 -1.74 -7.02 -26.68
C PRO A 95 -1.37 -6.33 -28.01
N GLN A 96 -0.73 -7.04 -28.94
CA GLN A 96 -0.43 -6.53 -30.28
C GLN A 96 -1.68 -6.03 -31.03
N GLU A 97 -2.79 -6.76 -30.97
CA GLU A 97 -4.04 -6.34 -31.58
C GLU A 97 -4.58 -5.05 -30.93
N CYS A 98 -4.43 -4.91 -29.60
CA CYS A 98 -4.81 -3.67 -28.92
C CYS A 98 -3.97 -2.47 -29.35
N ARG A 99 -2.66 -2.68 -29.62
CA ARG A 99 -1.76 -1.62 -30.13
C ARG A 99 -2.20 -1.14 -31.51
N LEU A 100 -2.51 -2.06 -32.42
CA LEU A 100 -2.85 -1.74 -33.81
C LEU A 100 -4.25 -1.13 -33.98
N ARG A 101 -5.20 -1.50 -33.12
CA ARG A 101 -6.61 -1.06 -33.21
C ARG A 101 -6.95 0.11 -32.26
N ASP A 102 -5.96 0.72 -31.62
CA ASP A 102 -6.15 1.75 -30.60
C ASP A 102 -7.11 1.34 -29.46
N LEU A 103 -7.08 0.06 -29.05
CA LEU A 103 -7.93 -0.49 -28.00
C LEU A 103 -7.22 -0.47 -26.63
N THR A 104 -8.01 -0.64 -25.57
CA THR A 104 -7.50 -0.82 -24.20
C THR A 104 -7.48 -2.30 -23.84
N TYR A 105 -6.30 -2.83 -23.56
CA TYR A 105 -6.12 -4.21 -23.13
C TYR A 105 -6.66 -4.39 -21.71
N SER A 106 -7.87 -4.92 -21.60
CA SER A 106 -8.64 -4.96 -20.35
C SER A 106 -9.45 -6.25 -20.25
N ALA A 107 -9.80 -6.67 -19.04
CA ALA A 107 -10.64 -7.82 -18.76
C ALA A 107 -11.91 -7.43 -17.98
N LYS A 108 -12.97 -8.23 -18.11
CA LYS A 108 -14.23 -8.03 -17.37
C LYS A 108 -14.05 -8.27 -15.87
N ILE A 109 -14.59 -7.37 -15.06
CA ILE A 109 -14.75 -7.55 -13.61
C ILE A 109 -16.11 -8.20 -13.39
N ILE A 110 -16.11 -9.41 -12.87
CA ILE A 110 -17.28 -10.27 -12.74
C ILE A 110 -17.58 -10.43 -11.25
N VAL A 111 -18.83 -10.20 -10.85
CA VAL A 111 -19.29 -10.32 -9.46
C VAL A 111 -20.52 -11.22 -9.37
N ASP A 112 -20.63 -11.85 -8.21
CA ASP A 112 -21.82 -12.57 -7.80
C ASP A 112 -22.53 -11.72 -6.73
N ILE A 113 -23.81 -11.44 -6.95
CA ILE A 113 -24.61 -10.60 -6.05
C ILE A 113 -25.83 -11.34 -5.54
N GLU A 114 -26.20 -11.04 -4.30
CA GLU A 114 -27.47 -11.38 -3.69
C GLU A 114 -28.25 -10.09 -3.46
N TYR A 115 -29.49 -10.01 -3.93
CA TYR A 115 -30.35 -8.86 -3.67
C TYR A 115 -31.78 -9.29 -3.35
N THR A 116 -32.50 -8.41 -2.67
CA THR A 116 -33.92 -8.64 -2.32
C THR A 116 -34.84 -8.05 -3.37
N ARG A 117 -35.83 -8.84 -3.81
CA ARG A 117 -36.94 -8.38 -4.65
C ARG A 117 -38.24 -8.61 -3.89
N GLY A 118 -38.72 -7.59 -3.18
CA GLY A 118 -39.80 -7.72 -2.20
C GLY A 118 -39.35 -8.59 -1.02
N SER A 119 -40.07 -9.68 -0.74
CA SER A 119 -39.73 -10.62 0.34
C SER A 119 -38.75 -11.74 -0.07
N GLN A 120 -38.40 -11.85 -1.35
CA GLN A 120 -37.56 -12.94 -1.86
C GLN A 120 -36.09 -12.51 -2.02
N ARG A 121 -35.18 -13.41 -1.64
CA ARG A 121 -33.73 -13.26 -1.91
C ARG A 121 -33.42 -13.88 -3.27
N VAL A 122 -32.81 -13.09 -4.15
CA VAL A 122 -32.42 -13.49 -5.50
C VAL A 122 -30.91 -13.42 -5.63
N ILE A 123 -30.29 -14.51 -6.04
CA ILE A 123 -28.86 -14.57 -6.34
C ILE A 123 -28.68 -14.45 -7.85
N ARG A 124 -27.78 -13.56 -8.28
CA ARG A 124 -27.33 -13.44 -9.67
C ARG A 124 -25.82 -13.61 -9.70
N ASN A 125 -25.39 -14.61 -10.46
CA ASN A 125 -23.98 -14.89 -10.68
C ASN A 125 -23.50 -14.30 -12.00
N ASN A 126 -22.19 -14.14 -12.13
CA ASN A 126 -21.52 -13.72 -13.36
C ASN A 126 -21.94 -12.35 -13.90
N LEU A 127 -22.24 -11.39 -13.03
CA LEU A 127 -22.58 -10.03 -13.44
C LEU A 127 -21.31 -9.23 -13.76
N VAL A 128 -21.25 -8.63 -14.95
CA VAL A 128 -20.15 -7.73 -15.32
C VAL A 128 -20.44 -6.33 -14.79
N ILE A 129 -19.55 -5.81 -13.94
CA ILE A 129 -19.68 -4.45 -13.35
C ILE A 129 -18.73 -3.43 -13.98
N GLY A 130 -17.77 -3.88 -14.79
CA GLY A 130 -16.80 -3.01 -15.44
C GLY A 130 -15.67 -3.79 -16.09
N ARG A 131 -14.65 -3.04 -16.53
CA ARG A 131 -13.42 -3.61 -17.12
C ARG A 131 -12.19 -3.07 -16.40
N LEU A 132 -11.23 -3.94 -16.13
CA LEU A 132 -9.95 -3.62 -15.51
C LEU A 132 -8.84 -3.71 -16.57
N PRO A 133 -8.03 -2.66 -16.80
CA PRO A 133 -6.82 -2.76 -17.61
C PRO A 133 -5.88 -3.83 -17.04
N ILE A 134 -5.37 -4.71 -17.91
CA ILE A 134 -4.54 -5.84 -17.48
C ILE A 134 -3.08 -5.54 -17.80
N MET A 135 -2.21 -5.73 -16.81
CA MET A 135 -0.77 -5.53 -16.98
C MET A 135 -0.19 -6.66 -17.85
N LEU A 136 0.65 -6.32 -18.83
CA LEU A 136 1.31 -7.32 -19.67
C LEU A 136 2.21 -8.24 -18.83
N ARG A 137 2.22 -9.53 -19.16
CA ARG A 137 2.90 -10.61 -18.43
C ARG A 137 2.39 -10.90 -17.00
N SER A 138 1.33 -10.22 -16.53
CA SER A 138 0.65 -10.60 -15.28
C SER A 138 -0.11 -11.93 -15.39
N ASN A 139 -0.53 -12.52 -14.26
CA ASN A 139 -1.26 -13.79 -14.24
C ASN A 139 -2.63 -13.76 -14.93
N ARG A 140 -3.19 -12.56 -15.19
CA ARG A 140 -4.43 -12.36 -15.95
C ARG A 140 -4.18 -12.00 -17.41
N CYS A 141 -2.92 -11.90 -17.84
CA CYS A 141 -2.56 -11.61 -19.22
C CYS A 141 -2.63 -12.86 -20.09
N ASN A 142 -3.10 -12.74 -21.33
CA ASN A 142 -3.08 -13.83 -22.32
C ASN A 142 -1.66 -14.30 -22.70
N LEU A 143 -0.62 -13.51 -22.37
CA LEU A 143 0.80 -13.84 -22.56
C LEU A 143 1.44 -14.58 -21.37
N TYR A 144 0.68 -14.79 -20.29
CA TYR A 144 1.18 -15.47 -19.10
C TYR A 144 1.54 -16.92 -19.43
N ASP A 145 2.74 -17.34 -18.99
CA ASP A 145 3.26 -18.70 -19.14
C ASP A 145 3.29 -19.23 -20.59
N LYS A 146 3.41 -18.32 -21.57
CA LYS A 146 3.57 -18.67 -22.98
C LYS A 146 5.03 -18.89 -23.34
N SER A 147 5.28 -19.98 -24.07
CA SER A 147 6.59 -20.31 -24.63
C SER A 147 6.97 -19.35 -25.76
N GLU A 148 8.27 -19.23 -26.05
CA GLU A 148 8.78 -18.39 -27.15
C GLU A 148 8.07 -18.62 -28.50
N PRO A 149 7.82 -19.87 -28.96
CA PRO A 149 7.09 -20.09 -30.22
C PRO A 149 5.62 -19.69 -30.15
N GLU A 150 4.98 -19.75 -28.98
CA GLU A 150 3.60 -19.27 -28.82
C GLU A 150 3.54 -17.75 -28.85
N LEU A 151 4.49 -17.06 -28.22
CA LEU A 151 4.62 -15.60 -28.28
C LEU A 151 4.86 -15.12 -29.71
N ALA A 152 5.69 -15.82 -30.48
CA ALA A 152 5.90 -15.54 -31.89
C ALA A 152 4.60 -15.64 -32.70
N LYS A 153 3.75 -16.65 -32.44
CA LYS A 153 2.42 -16.75 -33.07
C LYS A 153 1.47 -15.62 -32.69
N MET A 154 1.66 -15.04 -31.50
CA MET A 154 0.90 -13.89 -31.02
C MET A 154 1.49 -12.54 -31.47
N ASN A 155 2.57 -12.55 -32.26
CA ASN A 155 3.33 -11.37 -32.69
C ASN A 155 3.90 -10.56 -31.50
N GLU A 156 4.33 -11.25 -30.44
CA GLU A 156 4.93 -10.64 -29.26
C GLU A 156 6.41 -11.07 -29.12
N CYS A 157 7.23 -10.17 -28.59
CA CYS A 157 8.64 -10.43 -28.37
C CYS A 157 8.87 -11.27 -27.10
N PRO A 158 9.60 -12.39 -27.15
CA PRO A 158 9.97 -13.16 -25.95
C PRO A 158 10.75 -12.34 -24.92
N LEU A 159 11.54 -11.38 -25.39
CA LEU A 159 12.39 -10.51 -24.56
C LEU A 159 11.64 -9.28 -24.03
N ASP A 160 10.36 -9.09 -24.38
CA ASP A 160 9.54 -8.04 -23.77
C ASP A 160 9.34 -8.35 -22.29
N PRO A 161 9.84 -7.49 -21.38
CA PRO A 161 9.82 -7.75 -19.96
C PRO A 161 8.43 -7.53 -19.33
N GLY A 162 7.48 -6.90 -20.03
CA GLY A 162 6.12 -6.63 -19.55
C GLY A 162 6.06 -5.58 -18.43
N GLY A 163 5.02 -5.64 -17.58
CA GLY A 163 4.87 -4.72 -16.44
C GLY A 163 4.24 -3.36 -16.73
N TYR A 164 3.70 -3.18 -17.94
CA TYR A 164 3.00 -1.98 -18.38
C TYR A 164 1.60 -2.30 -18.90
N PHE A 165 0.82 -1.26 -19.18
CA PHE A 165 -0.55 -1.35 -19.65
C PHE A 165 -0.66 -0.82 -21.08
N ILE A 166 -1.62 -1.34 -21.85
CA ILE A 166 -2.01 -0.76 -23.13
C ILE A 166 -3.37 -0.09 -22.96
N THR A 167 -3.41 1.24 -23.13
CA THR A 167 -4.64 2.02 -23.06
C THR A 167 -4.79 2.84 -24.33
N ARG A 168 -5.90 2.63 -25.06
CA ARG A 168 -6.16 3.28 -26.34
C ARG A 168 -4.97 3.19 -27.31
N GLY A 169 -4.44 1.99 -27.53
CA GLY A 169 -3.26 1.75 -28.39
C GLY A 169 -1.91 2.15 -27.80
N THR A 170 -1.89 3.00 -26.77
CA THR A 170 -0.65 3.52 -26.17
C THR A 170 -0.19 2.72 -24.96
N GLU A 171 1.11 2.46 -24.89
CA GLU A 171 1.75 1.81 -23.76
C GLU A 171 1.97 2.81 -22.61
N LYS A 172 1.60 2.41 -21.39
CA LYS A 172 1.70 3.24 -20.19
C LYS A 172 2.26 2.44 -19.02
N VAL A 173 3.26 3.02 -18.37
CA VAL A 173 3.91 2.48 -17.18
C VAL A 173 3.48 3.29 -15.97
N ILE A 174 3.17 2.63 -14.85
CA ILE A 174 3.00 3.31 -13.57
C ILE A 174 4.39 3.44 -12.94
N LEU A 175 4.88 4.67 -12.80
CA LEU A 175 6.14 4.93 -12.12
C LEU A 175 6.02 4.62 -10.64
N ILE A 176 7.04 3.96 -10.09
CA ILE A 176 7.13 3.72 -8.65
C ILE A 176 7.33 5.08 -7.98
N GLN A 177 6.44 5.42 -7.05
CA GLN A 177 6.53 6.63 -6.25
C GLN A 177 7.06 6.28 -4.86
N GLU A 178 8.16 6.91 -4.48
CA GLU A 178 8.63 6.88 -3.11
C GLU A 178 7.71 7.75 -2.23
N GLN A 179 7.22 7.18 -1.13
CA GLN A 179 6.41 7.89 -0.15
C GLN A 179 7.01 7.69 1.25
N LEU A 180 6.91 8.73 2.08
CA LEU A 180 7.30 8.65 3.48
C LEU A 180 6.50 7.53 4.18
N SER A 181 7.19 6.82 5.08
CA SER A 181 6.58 5.80 5.90
C SER A 181 5.44 6.39 6.72
N LYS A 182 4.25 5.83 6.53
CA LYS A 182 3.05 6.14 7.34
C LYS A 182 3.16 5.42 8.68
N ASN A 183 2.42 5.88 9.68
CA ASN A 183 2.35 5.27 11.01
C ASN A 183 3.72 5.11 11.70
N ARG A 184 4.66 6.01 11.39
CA ARG A 184 5.99 6.07 11.99
C ARG A 184 6.22 7.47 12.54
N MET A 185 6.75 7.55 13.77
CA MET A 185 7.16 8.82 14.36
C MET A 185 8.43 9.32 13.68
N LEU A 186 8.39 10.55 13.20
CA LEU A 186 9.52 11.25 12.58
C LEU A 186 9.88 12.46 13.44
N VAL A 187 11.13 12.53 13.87
CA VAL A 187 11.65 13.62 14.68
C VAL A 187 12.56 14.47 13.80
N GLU A 188 12.22 15.74 13.68
CA GLU A 188 12.89 16.71 12.81
C GLU A 188 13.11 18.03 13.57
N THR A 189 14.15 18.75 13.21
CA THR A 189 14.39 20.11 13.70
C THR A 189 13.73 21.10 12.72
N ASP A 190 12.81 21.93 13.22
CA ASP A 190 12.17 22.98 12.43
C ASP A 190 13.18 24.09 12.06
N LYS A 191 12.81 24.97 11.14
CA LYS A 191 13.64 26.11 10.66
C LYS A 191 14.13 27.02 11.79
N ASN A 192 13.39 27.06 12.89
CA ASN A 192 13.72 27.85 14.08
C ASN A 192 14.67 27.13 15.05
N GLY A 193 15.17 25.94 14.69
CA GLY A 193 16.05 25.13 15.55
C GLY A 193 15.31 24.32 16.62
N LEU A 194 13.97 24.40 16.67
CA LEU A 194 13.14 23.69 17.65
C LEU A 194 12.85 22.27 17.19
N MET A 195 12.86 21.32 18.13
CA MET A 195 12.54 19.93 17.84
C MET A 195 11.03 19.75 17.64
N THR A 196 10.67 19.01 16.60
CA THR A 196 9.28 18.64 16.30
C THR A 196 9.20 17.15 16.04
N CYS A 197 8.17 16.52 16.58
CA CYS A 197 7.85 15.12 16.28
C CYS A 197 6.52 15.10 15.53
N HIS A 198 6.46 14.39 14.41
CA HIS A 198 5.22 14.23 13.69
C HIS A 198 4.99 12.80 13.25
N VAL A 199 3.71 12.43 13.19
CA VAL A 199 3.25 11.14 12.70
C VAL A 199 2.16 11.38 11.66
N THR A 200 2.36 10.80 10.48
CA THR A 200 1.30 10.73 9.47
C THR A 200 0.57 9.41 9.64
N SER A 201 -0.55 9.45 10.34
CA SER A 201 -1.39 8.28 10.60
C SER A 201 -2.30 8.02 9.40
N SER A 202 -2.30 6.79 8.90
CA SER A 202 -3.12 6.38 7.75
C SER A 202 -3.82 5.07 8.08
N THR A 203 -5.15 5.12 8.04
CA THR A 203 -6.04 3.95 8.09
C THR A 203 -6.69 3.75 6.72
N HIS A 204 -7.54 2.74 6.57
CA HIS A 204 -8.32 2.52 5.34
C HIS A 204 -9.29 3.67 5.03
N ALA A 205 -9.76 4.39 6.05
CA ALA A 205 -10.80 5.42 5.90
C ALA A 205 -10.24 6.84 5.91
N THR A 206 -9.21 7.10 6.73
CA THR A 206 -8.73 8.46 7.00
C THR A 206 -7.22 8.54 7.06
N LYS A 207 -6.68 9.69 6.64
CA LYS A 207 -5.28 10.07 6.78
C LYS A 207 -5.21 11.36 7.58
N THR A 208 -4.50 11.35 8.69
CA THR A 208 -4.30 12.51 9.57
C THR A 208 -2.81 12.75 9.80
N LYS A 209 -2.47 13.99 10.13
CA LYS A 209 -1.13 14.38 10.56
C LYS A 209 -1.25 14.97 11.94
N THR A 210 -0.52 14.39 12.89
CA THR A 210 -0.39 14.92 14.26
C THR A 210 1.05 15.35 14.46
N ILE A 211 1.23 16.53 15.03
CA ILE A 211 2.54 17.13 15.27
C ILE A 211 2.62 17.54 16.74
N ILE A 212 3.67 17.12 17.42
CA ILE A 212 4.06 17.64 18.73
C ILE A 212 5.16 18.66 18.48
N CYS A 213 4.93 19.89 18.93
CA CYS A 213 5.85 21.00 18.77
C CYS A 213 6.16 21.66 20.10
N GLU A 214 7.38 22.17 20.22
CA GLU A 214 7.80 23.00 21.35
C GLU A 214 7.55 24.48 21.04
N LYS A 215 6.95 25.21 21.98
CA LYS A 215 6.83 26.66 21.94
C LYS A 215 7.13 27.23 23.33
N HIS A 216 8.12 28.11 23.42
CA HIS A 216 8.52 28.76 24.68
C HIS A 216 8.75 27.77 25.85
N GLY A 217 9.40 26.64 25.60
CA GLY A 217 9.66 25.61 26.62
C GLY A 217 8.43 24.79 27.04
N LYS A 218 7.34 24.84 26.26
CA LYS A 218 6.12 24.05 26.49
C LYS A 218 5.75 23.23 25.25
N TYR A 219 5.10 22.10 25.46
CA TYR A 219 4.71 21.19 24.39
C TYR A 219 3.24 21.31 24.02
N TYR A 220 2.98 21.42 22.72
CA TYR A 220 1.63 21.52 22.16
C TYR A 220 1.40 20.44 21.10
N LEU A 221 0.16 19.96 21.04
CA LEU A 221 -0.33 19.10 19.99
C LEU A 221 -1.03 19.94 18.92
N LYS A 222 -0.56 19.79 17.69
CA LYS A 222 -1.16 20.32 16.48
C LYS A 222 -1.76 19.18 15.66
N HIS A 223 -3.02 19.35 15.25
CA HIS A 223 -3.74 18.37 14.46
C HIS A 223 -4.58 19.06 13.38
N ASN A 224 -4.68 18.45 12.19
CA ASN A 224 -5.37 19.06 11.05
C ASN A 224 -6.86 19.36 11.28
N SER A 225 -7.50 18.70 12.25
CA SER A 225 -8.91 18.94 12.60
C SER A 225 -9.11 20.00 13.68
N LEU A 226 -8.03 20.56 14.24
CA LEU A 226 -8.07 21.57 15.29
C LEU A 226 -7.63 22.92 14.73
N SER A 227 -8.33 23.98 15.11
CA SER A 227 -7.98 25.35 14.71
C SER A 227 -6.79 25.92 15.46
N GLU A 228 -6.63 25.49 16.72
CA GLU A 228 -5.60 25.96 17.63
C GLU A 228 -4.77 24.78 18.17
N ASP A 229 -3.53 25.07 18.55
CA ASP A 229 -2.62 24.08 19.11
C ASP A 229 -2.96 23.87 20.60
N ILE A 230 -3.20 22.63 21.00
CA ILE A 230 -3.68 22.30 22.36
C ILE A 230 -2.48 21.94 23.26
N PRO A 231 -2.38 22.50 24.48
CA PRO A 231 -1.36 22.08 25.45
C PRO A 231 -1.36 20.57 25.70
N LEU A 232 -0.17 19.96 25.73
CA LEU A 232 -0.02 18.51 25.80
C LEU A 232 -0.72 17.87 27.01
N VAL A 233 -0.66 18.52 28.19
CA VAL A 233 -1.29 18.02 29.43
C VAL A 233 -2.81 18.00 29.33
N ILE A 234 -3.42 18.98 28.64
CA ILE A 234 -4.88 19.01 28.41
C ILE A 234 -5.29 17.83 27.53
N VAL A 235 -4.48 17.48 26.53
CA VAL A 235 -4.72 16.29 25.69
C VAL A 235 -4.69 15.01 26.53
N PHE A 236 -3.71 14.83 27.42
CA PHE A 236 -3.66 13.68 28.31
C PHE A 236 -4.90 13.57 29.20
N LYS A 237 -5.33 14.67 29.81
CA LYS A 237 -6.55 14.72 30.62
C LYS A 237 -7.80 14.39 29.80
N ALA A 238 -7.89 14.89 28.57
CA ALA A 238 -8.99 14.56 27.65
C ALA A 238 -9.00 13.08 27.21
N LEU A 239 -7.83 12.43 27.16
CA LEU A 239 -7.69 11.00 26.89
C LEU A 239 -7.98 10.11 28.13
N GLY A 240 -8.30 10.71 29.28
CA GLY A 240 -8.70 10.02 30.51
C GLY A 240 -7.59 9.89 31.56
N ILE A 241 -6.38 10.39 31.30
CA ILE A 241 -5.28 10.40 32.26
C ILE A 241 -5.34 11.70 33.05
N THR A 242 -6.06 11.69 34.17
CA THR A 242 -6.34 12.90 34.95
C THR A 242 -5.24 13.25 35.94
N SER A 243 -4.48 12.25 36.43
CA SER A 243 -3.43 12.42 37.43
C SER A 243 -2.14 12.95 36.80
N ASP A 244 -1.66 14.09 37.26
CA ASP A 244 -0.42 14.69 36.74
C ASP A 244 0.80 13.79 36.99
N GLN A 245 0.79 13.05 38.12
CA GLN A 245 1.83 12.07 38.43
C GLN A 245 1.87 10.94 37.39
N GLU A 246 0.71 10.48 36.93
CA GLU A 246 0.60 9.43 35.91
C GLU A 246 1.10 9.94 34.55
N ILE A 247 0.79 11.19 34.19
CA ILE A 247 1.28 11.82 32.95
C ILE A 247 2.81 11.83 32.93
N ILE A 248 3.46 12.29 34.01
CA ILE A 248 4.92 12.32 34.11
C ILE A 248 5.49 10.89 33.98
N GLN A 249 4.93 9.93 34.72
CA GLN A 249 5.37 8.54 34.70
C GLN A 249 5.28 7.89 33.31
N LEU A 250 4.29 8.26 32.49
CA LEU A 250 4.13 7.75 31.14
C LEU A 250 5.16 8.30 30.14
N VAL A 251 5.65 9.53 30.36
CA VAL A 251 6.63 10.14 29.47
C VAL A 251 8.06 9.77 29.87
N GLY A 252 8.40 9.90 31.16
CA GLY A 252 9.74 9.58 31.68
C GLY A 252 9.94 10.12 33.10
N LEU A 253 10.81 9.45 33.85
CA LEU A 253 11.12 9.77 35.26
C LEU A 253 12.49 10.42 35.43
N GLU A 254 13.25 10.52 34.35
CA GLU A 254 14.55 11.17 34.34
C GLU A 254 14.42 12.66 34.63
N GLU A 255 15.34 13.20 35.44
CA GLU A 255 15.29 14.59 35.94
C GLU A 255 15.08 15.61 34.82
N TYR A 256 15.82 15.48 33.71
CA TYR A 256 15.70 16.37 32.56
C TYR A 256 14.32 16.31 31.86
N VAL A 257 13.63 15.16 31.88
CA VAL A 257 12.29 14.99 31.30
C VAL A 257 11.25 15.65 32.20
N VAL A 258 11.37 15.44 33.51
CA VAL A 258 10.48 16.04 34.52
C VAL A 258 10.60 17.56 34.51
N GLU A 259 11.82 18.09 34.45
CA GLU A 259 12.09 19.52 34.33
C GLU A 259 11.44 20.12 33.07
N ALA A 260 11.53 19.43 31.92
CA ALA A 260 10.93 19.89 30.67
C ALA A 260 9.38 19.85 30.68
N LEU A 261 8.77 18.89 31.38
CA LEU A 261 7.31 18.76 31.47
C LEU A 261 6.68 19.68 32.53
N THR A 262 7.44 20.10 33.53
CA THR A 262 6.95 20.90 34.65
C THR A 262 6.23 22.19 34.21
N PRO A 263 6.78 23.01 33.27
CA PRO A 263 6.08 24.18 32.74
C PRO A 263 4.74 23.88 32.04
N CYS A 264 4.62 22.69 31.43
CA CYS A 264 3.40 22.27 30.74
C CYS A 264 2.28 21.95 31.72
N ILE A 265 2.62 21.40 32.90
CA ILE A 265 1.64 21.08 33.95
C ILE A 265 1.11 22.37 34.58
N TYR A 266 1.99 23.33 34.88
CA TYR A 266 1.56 24.64 35.41
C TYR A 266 0.61 25.37 34.45
N GLU A 267 0.87 25.33 33.15
CA GLU A 267 -0.01 25.94 32.14
C GLU A 267 -1.41 25.32 32.12
N ALA A 268 -1.53 24.01 32.34
CA ALA A 268 -2.82 23.33 32.30
C ALA A 268 -3.75 23.65 33.49
N HIS A 269 -3.20 24.19 34.57
CA HIS A 269 -3.93 24.58 35.79
C HIS A 269 -4.09 26.09 35.96
N SER A 270 -3.60 26.88 35.00
CA SER A 270 -3.73 28.35 34.97
C SER A 270 -4.97 28.77 34.17
#